data_AF-A0A354IR83-F1
#
_entry.id   AF-A0A354IR83-F1
#
_cell.length_a   1.000
_cell.length_b   1.000
_cell.length_c   1.000
_cell.angle_alpha   90.00
_cell.angle_beta   90.00
_cell.angle_gamma   90.00
#
_symmetry.space_group_name_H-M   'P 1'
#
loop_
_entity.id
_entity.type
_entity.pdbx_description
1 polymer ?
#
loop_
_entity_poly.entity_id
_entity_poly.type
_entity_poly.pdbx_seq_one_letter_code
_entity_poly.pdbx_strand_id
1 'polypeptide(L)'
;STFSANGFYEREIARRTETFGQLVHVFSTYELLRAPHDTKPFLRGINSIQLVHDGKRWWIANLIWRAEDANLTLPERYLPNEEDAR
;
A
#
# COMPACT_ATOMS: atom_id res chain seq x y z
N SER A 1 21.76 -16.74 -6.28
CA SER A 1 21.08 -15.67 -5.50
C SER A 1 20.12 -16.35 -4.55
N THR A 2 20.51 -16.46 -3.28
CA THR A 2 19.70 -17.13 -2.26
C THR A 2 18.56 -16.21 -1.88
N PHE A 3 17.34 -16.50 -2.34
CA PHE A 3 16.12 -16.00 -1.71
C PHE A 3 16.08 -16.60 -0.30
N SER A 4 16.62 -15.91 0.70
CA SER A 4 16.51 -16.35 2.09
C SER A 4 15.03 -16.52 2.44
N ALA A 5 14.68 -17.72 2.89
CA ALA A 5 13.35 -18.18 3.26
C ALA A 5 12.77 -17.52 4.53
N ASN A 6 13.01 -16.23 4.72
CA ASN A 6 12.35 -15.45 5.75
C ASN A 6 11.24 -14.67 5.04
N GLY A 7 10.06 -15.28 4.96
CA GLY A 7 8.87 -14.62 4.44
C GLY A 7 8.64 -13.28 5.15
N PHE A 8 8.18 -12.29 4.42
CA PHE A 8 7.71 -11.03 5.00
C PHE A 8 6.19 -11.01 4.93
N TYR A 9 5.59 -10.29 5.86
CA TYR A 9 4.14 -10.06 5.90
C TYR A 9 3.88 -8.62 5.51
N GLU A 10 3.18 -8.43 4.40
CA GLU A 10 2.70 -7.11 3.99
C GLU A 10 1.34 -6.85 4.63
N ARG A 11 1.20 -5.68 5.26
CA ARG A 11 -0.05 -5.21 5.84
C ARG A 11 -0.36 -3.83 5.30
N GLU A 12 -1.54 -3.66 4.72
CA GLU A 12 -2.05 -2.33 4.39
C GLU A 12 -2.49 -1.63 5.69
N ILE A 13 -2.08 -0.38 5.86
CA ILE A 13 -2.39 0.43 7.05
C ILE A 13 -3.24 1.66 6.75
N ALA A 14 -3.29 2.10 5.49
CA ALA A 14 -4.14 3.20 5.06
C ALA A 14 -4.37 3.14 3.55
N ARG A 15 -5.45 3.75 3.07
CA ARG A 15 -5.68 3.96 1.64
C ARG A 15 -6.35 5.29 1.36
N ARG A 16 -6.04 5.86 0.19
CA ARG A 16 -6.73 7.02 -0.39
C ARG A 16 -7.17 6.65 -1.80
N THR A 17 -8.46 6.82 -2.07
CA THR A 17 -9.08 6.35 -3.31
C THR A 17 -9.78 7.51 -4.01
N GLU A 18 -9.35 7.80 -5.23
CA GLU A 18 -10.02 8.74 -6.12
C GLU A 18 -10.77 7.94 -7.20
N THR A 19 -12.06 8.22 -7.37
CA THR A 19 -12.92 7.50 -8.32
C THR A 19 -13.57 8.45 -9.31
N PHE A 20 -13.45 8.14 -10.60
CA PHE A 20 -14.21 8.81 -11.67
C PHE A 20 -14.80 7.76 -12.61
N GLY A 21 -16.06 7.39 -12.37
CA GLY A 21 -16.76 6.37 -13.16
C GLY A 21 -16.01 5.03 -13.14
N GLN A 22 -15.48 4.63 -14.29
CA GLN A 22 -14.76 3.36 -14.47
C GLN A 22 -13.25 3.47 -14.21
N LEU A 23 -12.74 4.65 -13.85
CA LEU A 23 -11.33 4.88 -13.53
C LEU A 23 -11.18 5.09 -12.01
N VAL A 24 -10.26 4.34 -11.40
CA VAL A 24 -9.95 4.45 -9.97
C VAL A 24 -8.44 4.56 -9.78
N HIS A 25 -8.01 5.50 -8.94
CA HIS A 25 -6.65 5.59 -8.43
C HIS A 25 -6.64 5.32 -6.94
N VAL A 26 -5.77 4.41 -6.50
CA VAL A 26 -5.60 4.07 -5.09
C VAL A 26 -4.15 4.29 -4.70
N PHE A 27 -3.93 5.10 -3.67
CA PHE A 27 -2.68 5.09 -2.92
C PHE A 27 -2.90 4.22 -1.69
N SER A 28 -2.24 3.07 -1.64
CA SER A 28 -2.31 2.10 -0.55
C SER A 28 -1.00 2.11 0.23
N THR A 29 -1.05 2.55 1.48
CA THR A 29 0.12 2.57 2.38
C THR A 29 0.29 1.20 2.99
N TYR A 30 1.48 0.63 2.84
CA TYR A 30 1.81 -0.70 3.32
C TYR A 30 2.97 -0.68 4.32
N GLU A 31 3.00 -1.72 5.14
CA GLU A 31 4.09 -2.05 6.05
C GLU A 31 4.56 -3.48 5.80
N LEU A 32 5.87 -3.71 5.88
CA LEU A 32 6.47 -5.05 5.86
C LEU A 32 6.98 -5.44 7.24
N LEU A 33 6.55 -6.61 7.71
CA LEU A 33 6.88 -7.19 9.01
C LEU A 33 7.68 -8.48 8.82
N ARG A 34 8.55 -8.84 9.78
CA ARG A 34 9.29 -10.11 9.74
C ARG A 34 8.43 -11.27 10.26
N ALA A 35 7.53 -10.98 11.20
CA ALA A 35 6.49 -11.89 11.67
C ALA A 35 5.13 -11.18 11.75
N PRO A 36 4.00 -11.92 11.71
CA PRO A 36 2.66 -11.33 11.69
C PRO A 36 2.33 -10.46 12.90
N HIS A 37 2.96 -10.75 14.04
CA HIS A 37 2.70 -10.09 15.32
C HIS A 37 3.80 -9.11 15.73
N ASP A 38 4.74 -8.82 14.83
CA ASP A 38 5.74 -7.79 15.11
C ASP A 38 5.06 -6.42 15.27
N THR A 39 5.47 -5.68 16.30
CA THR A 39 4.94 -4.34 16.56
C THR A 39 5.62 -3.27 15.72
N LYS A 40 6.80 -3.56 15.16
CA LYS A 40 7.58 -2.61 14.37
C LYS A 40 7.80 -3.15 12.95
N PRO A 41 7.36 -2.40 11.92
CA PRO A 41 7.70 -2.74 10.54
C PRO A 41 9.17 -2.47 10.27
N PHE A 42 9.77 -3.25 9.38
CA PHE A 42 11.14 -3.02 8.92
C PHE A 42 11.18 -2.19 7.63
N LEU A 43 10.04 -2.04 6.94
CA LEU A 43 9.89 -1.19 5.76
C LEU A 43 8.44 -0.72 5.67
N ARG A 44 8.22 0.50 5.19
CA ARG A 44 6.90 1.01 4.83
C ARG A 44 6.97 1.71 3.49
N GLY A 45 5.83 1.88 2.82
CA GLY A 45 5.76 2.54 1.52
C GLY A 45 4.34 2.73 1.03
N ILE A 46 4.22 3.21 -0.21
CA ILE A 46 2.95 3.37 -0.91
C ILE A 46 2.97 2.57 -2.21
N ASN A 47 1.90 1.80 -2.43
CA ASN A 47 1.51 1.28 -3.72
C ASN A 47 0.57 2.29 -4.39
N SER A 48 0.96 2.82 -5.55
CA SER A 48 0.11 3.63 -6.42
C SER A 48 -0.48 2.73 -7.50
N ILE A 49 -1.78 2.49 -7.38
CA ILE A 49 -2.53 1.52 -8.16
C ILE A 49 -3.53 2.27 -9.04
N GLN A 50 -3.54 1.96 -10.34
CA GLN A 50 -4.54 2.47 -11.26
C GLN A 50 -5.41 1.29 -11.71
N LEU A 51 -6.72 1.41 -11.51
CA LEU A 51 -7.70 0.40 -11.91
C LEU A 51 -8.64 0.96 -12.97
N VAL A 52 -9.03 0.09 -13.90
CA VAL A 52 -10.06 0.35 -14.91
C VAL A 52 -11.12 -0.74 -14.87
N HIS A 53 -12.39 -0.34 -14.89
CA HIS A 53 -13.52 -1.25 -15.09
C HIS A 53 -13.89 -1.30 -16.57
N ASP A 54 -14.10 -2.49 -17.14
CA ASP A 54 -14.48 -2.66 -18.55
C ASP A 54 -16.01 -2.82 -18.77
N GLY A 55 -16.79 -2.63 -17.72
CA GLY A 55 -18.23 -2.88 -17.68
C GLY A 55 -18.61 -4.26 -17.12
N LYS A 56 -17.65 -5.17 -16.94
CA LYS A 56 -17.87 -6.51 -16.36
C LYS A 56 -16.95 -6.79 -15.16
N ARG A 57 -15.69 -6.35 -15.21
CA ARG A 57 -14.75 -6.51 -14.11
C ARG A 57 -13.71 -5.40 -14.03
N TRP A 58 -13.08 -5.32 -12.86
CA TRP A 58 -11.94 -4.45 -12.61
C TRP A 58 -10.62 -5.08 -13.09
N TRP A 59 -9.76 -4.23 -13.62
CA TRP A 59 -8.41 -4.55 -14.07
C TRP A 59 -7.41 -3.60 -13.43
N ILE A 60 -6.26 -4.11 -13.02
CA ILE A 60 -5.12 -3.27 -12.66
C ILE A 60 -4.46 -2.84 -13.98
N ALA A 61 -4.62 -1.56 -14.32
CA ALA A 61 -3.97 -0.96 -15.49
C ALA A 61 -2.49 -0.65 -15.22
N ASN A 62 -2.17 -0.26 -13.98
CA ASN A 62 -0.80 0.05 -13.56
C ASN A 62 -0.62 -0.16 -12.05
N LEU A 63 0.59 -0.53 -11.65
CA LEU A 63 1.02 -0.64 -10.26
C LEU A 63 2.48 -0.19 -10.18
N ILE A 64 2.72 0.88 -9.43
CA ILE A 64 4.06 1.34 -9.08
C ILE A 64 4.15 1.52 -7.57
N TRP A 65 5.33 1.34 -6.99
CA TRP A 65 5.51 1.43 -5.55
C TRP A 65 6.71 2.28 -5.18
N ARG A 66 6.66 2.88 -3.99
CA ARG A 66 7.77 3.64 -3.41
C ARG A 66 7.82 3.44 -1.90
N ALA A 67 8.94 2.90 -1.43
CA ALA A 67 9.26 2.76 -0.01
C ALA A 67 9.81 4.06 0.58
N GLU A 68 9.66 4.23 1.89
CA GLU A 68 10.38 5.28 2.63
C GLU A 68 11.90 5.13 2.49
N ASP A 69 12.62 6.23 2.67
CA ASP A 69 14.07 6.26 2.86
C ASP A 69 14.46 7.46 3.75
N ALA A 70 15.77 7.69 3.91
CA ALA A 70 16.29 8.76 4.78
C ALA A 70 15.83 10.18 4.38
N ASN A 71 15.44 10.39 3.12
CA ASN A 71 15.02 11.68 2.59
C ASN A 71 13.51 11.75 2.30
N LEU A 72 12.81 10.61 2.35
CA LEU A 72 11.39 10.51 2.03
C LEU A 72 10.66 9.65 3.06
N THR A 73 9.98 10.32 3.99
CA THR A 73 9.10 9.69 4.99
C THR A 73 7.64 9.78 4.56
N LEU A 74 6.81 8.84 5.01
CA LEU A 74 5.36 8.83 4.79
C LEU A 74 4.72 10.11 5.38
N PRO A 75 4.10 10.95 4.55
CA PRO A 75 3.31 12.07 5.03
C PRO A 75 2.11 11.61 5.87
N GLU A 76 1.75 12.39 6.88
CA GLU A 76 0.64 12.11 7.81
C GLU A 76 -0.68 11.78 7.10
N ARG A 77 -0.98 12.47 5.98
CA ARG A 77 -2.19 12.22 5.18
C ARG A 77 -2.30 10.78 4.62
N TYR A 78 -1.20 10.03 4.58
CA TYR A 78 -1.15 8.63 4.12
C TYR A 78 -0.95 7.64 5.28
N LEU A 79 -1.05 8.09 6.52
CA LEU A 79 -1.11 7.24 7.70
C LEU A 79 -2.58 7.02 8.11
N PRO A 80 -2.89 5.94 8.86
CA PRO A 80 -4.21 5.76 9.42
C PRO A 80 -4.60 6.96 10.29
N ASN A 81 -5.82 7.44 10.12
CA ASN A 81 -6.42 8.44 11.00
C ASN A 81 -7.39 7.76 11.98
N GLU A 82 -7.89 8.50 12.98
CA GLU A 82 -8.82 7.93 13.98
C GLU A 82 -10.16 7.47 13.38
N GLU A 83 -10.54 7.95 12.19
CA GLU A 83 -11.76 7.52 11.48
C GLU A 83 -11.58 6.18 10.76
N ASP A 84 -10.38 5.91 10.20
CA ASP A 84 -10.02 4.66 9.52
C ASP A 84 -9.94 3.46 10.49
N ALA A 85 -9.92 3.71 11.81
CA ALA A 85 -9.83 2.71 12.87
C ALA A 85 -11.19 2.24 13.45
N ARG A 86 -12.32 2.77 12.94
CA ARG A 86 -13.69 2.38 13.34
C ARG A 86 -14.32 1.42 12.34
#